data_AF-A0AAD4BBL4-F1
#
_entry.id   AF-A0AAD4BBL4-F1
#
_cell.length_a   1.000
_cell.length_b   1.000
_cell.length_c   1.000
_cell.angle_alpha   90.00
_cell.angle_beta   90.00
_cell.angle_gamma   90.00
#
_symmetry.space_group_name_H-M   'P 1'
#
loop_
_entity.id
_entity.type
_entity.pdbx_description
1 polymer ?
#
loop_
_entity_poly.entity_id
_entity_poly.type
_entity_poly.pdbx_seq_one_letter_code
_entity_poly.pdbx_strand_id
1 'polypeptide(L)'
;VYARYLLERHSNYGYPLRIPEPTSTLPKNYQDYGLEIGDVGTVDSKGQFDVLFNIFKDGKNPLHKRHGVPQNFKPIAFREEDVKSIDNAISSGPIYSHGIKRIPQRDEISPAKYEFDTSTPAGALLILPRDVTSFELSPSEQFREMAMHSALDWCNFAKQCYGGRHLDRSLYLITGFYKSRSWSLASFDN
;
A
#
# COMPACT_ATOMS: atom_id res chain seq x y z
N VAL A 1 -7.83 12.55 4.47
CA VAL A 1 -9.22 12.04 4.48
C VAL A 1 -9.26 10.54 4.18
N TYR A 2 -9.05 10.09 2.94
CA TYR A 2 -9.24 8.70 2.50
C TYR A 2 -8.64 7.64 3.43
N ALA A 3 -7.30 7.63 3.61
CA ALA A 3 -6.66 6.55 4.35
C ALA A 3 -7.05 6.52 5.84
N ARG A 4 -7.14 7.69 6.48
CA ARG A 4 -7.57 7.84 7.87
C ARG A 4 -8.89 7.10 8.13
N TYR A 5 -9.92 7.39 7.33
CA TYR A 5 -11.27 6.85 7.55
C TYR A 5 -11.43 5.36 7.23
N LEU A 6 -10.69 4.84 6.26
CA LEU A 6 -10.68 3.40 6.01
C LEU A 6 -9.92 2.65 7.10
N LEU A 7 -8.79 3.19 7.58
CA LEU A 7 -7.99 2.56 8.64
C LEU A 7 -8.71 2.45 9.98
N GLU A 8 -9.60 3.39 10.31
CA GLU A 8 -10.40 3.33 11.55
C GLU A 8 -11.25 2.06 11.65
N ARG A 9 -11.69 1.50 10.53
CA ARG A 9 -12.57 0.32 10.48
C ARG A 9 -11.92 -0.93 9.89
N HIS A 10 -10.94 -0.75 9.02
CA HIS A 10 -10.36 -1.82 8.19
C HIS A 10 -8.82 -1.86 8.31
N SER A 11 -8.29 -1.59 9.51
CA SER A 11 -6.84 -1.60 9.78
C SER A 11 -6.17 -2.94 9.47
N ASN A 12 -6.93 -4.04 9.48
CA ASN A 12 -6.47 -5.38 9.15
C ASN A 12 -6.13 -5.58 7.66
N TYR A 13 -6.56 -4.68 6.76
CA TYR A 13 -6.20 -4.74 5.33
C TYR A 13 -4.92 -3.96 4.98
N GLY A 14 -4.23 -3.42 5.99
CA GLY A 14 -3.04 -2.59 5.79
C GLY A 14 -3.38 -1.14 5.40
N TYR A 15 -2.39 -0.43 4.86
CA TYR A 15 -2.53 1.00 4.53
C TYR A 15 -3.18 1.20 3.15
N PRO A 16 -4.36 1.83 3.06
CA PRO A 16 -5.03 2.05 1.77
C PRO A 16 -4.44 3.25 1.02
N LEU A 17 -3.99 3.01 -0.21
CA LEU A 17 -3.47 4.05 -1.11
C LEU A 17 -4.60 4.77 -1.85
N ARG A 18 -4.51 6.10 -1.95
CA ARG A 18 -5.43 6.91 -2.76
C ARG A 18 -5.07 6.85 -4.24
N ILE A 19 -3.78 6.75 -4.54
CA ILE A 19 -3.25 6.61 -5.90
C ILE A 19 -2.38 5.33 -5.88
N PRO A 20 -2.98 4.16 -6.08
CA PRO A 20 -2.24 2.89 -6.06
C PRO A 20 -1.36 2.68 -7.29
N GLU A 21 -1.56 3.44 -8.36
CA GLU A 21 -0.82 3.29 -9.60
C GLU A 21 0.67 3.65 -9.44
N PRO A 22 1.57 2.87 -10.05
CA PRO A 22 3.00 3.16 -10.05
C PRO A 22 3.30 4.46 -10.81
N THR A 23 4.32 5.20 -10.36
CA THR A 23 4.81 6.37 -11.09
C THR A 23 5.53 5.95 -12.38
N SER A 24 5.40 6.75 -13.43
CA SER A 24 6.10 6.50 -14.71
C SER A 24 7.62 6.59 -14.61
N THR A 25 8.13 7.13 -13.50
CA THR A 25 9.56 7.21 -13.20
C THR A 25 10.15 5.90 -12.71
N LEU A 26 9.31 4.93 -12.29
CA LEU A 26 9.78 3.62 -11.86
C LEU A 26 10.18 2.73 -13.04
N PRO A 27 11.03 1.71 -12.84
CA PRO A 27 11.36 0.74 -13.88
C PRO A 27 10.14 0.02 -14.45
N LYS A 28 10.27 -0.54 -15.65
CA LYS A 28 9.14 -1.13 -16.39
C LYS A 28 8.39 -2.23 -15.61
N ASN A 29 9.10 -3.09 -14.87
CA ASN A 29 8.44 -4.12 -14.04
C ASN A 29 7.50 -3.51 -12.99
N TYR A 30 7.85 -2.37 -12.38
CA TYR A 30 6.98 -1.66 -11.44
C TYR A 30 5.79 -1.01 -12.15
N GLN A 31 5.97 -0.50 -13.36
CA GLN A 31 4.86 0.04 -14.14
C GLN A 31 3.83 -1.03 -14.51
N ASP A 32 4.29 -2.26 -14.75
CA ASP A 32 3.43 -3.37 -15.17
C ASP A 32 2.78 -4.10 -13.98
N TYR A 33 3.50 -4.25 -12.86
CA TYR A 33 3.05 -5.07 -11.72
C TYR A 33 2.80 -4.29 -10.42
N GLY A 34 3.17 -3.01 -10.37
CA GLY A 34 3.05 -2.15 -9.20
C GLY A 34 4.10 -2.44 -8.12
N LEU A 35 3.75 -2.08 -6.88
CA LEU A 35 4.60 -2.24 -5.69
C LEU A 35 4.86 -3.72 -5.36
N GLU A 36 5.99 -4.02 -4.73
CA GLU A 36 6.43 -5.37 -4.39
C GLU A 36 6.66 -5.52 -2.87
N ILE A 37 6.63 -6.77 -2.37
CA ILE A 37 7.07 -7.06 -1.01
C ILE A 37 8.55 -6.67 -0.89
N GLY A 38 8.89 -6.02 0.22
CA GLY A 38 10.23 -5.51 0.50
C GLY A 38 10.46 -4.07 0.07
N ASP A 39 9.52 -3.44 -0.63
CA ASP A 39 9.63 -2.02 -0.96
C ASP A 39 9.63 -1.18 0.33
N VAL A 40 10.59 -0.26 0.40
CA VAL A 40 10.69 0.74 1.45
C VAL A 40 10.46 2.10 0.84
N GLY A 41 9.56 2.87 1.42
CA GLY A 41 9.13 4.13 0.85
C GLY A 41 8.24 4.96 1.76
N THR A 42 7.70 6.04 1.21
CA THR A 42 6.78 6.92 1.94
C THR A 42 5.50 7.10 1.15
N VAL A 43 4.41 7.43 1.85
CA VAL A 43 3.17 7.86 1.20
C VAL A 43 3.19 9.38 1.06
N ASP A 44 3.03 9.84 -0.18
CA ASP A 44 3.05 11.25 -0.51
C ASP A 44 1.73 11.96 -0.05
N SER A 45 1.64 13.29 -0.18
CA SER A 45 0.45 14.03 0.27
C SER A 45 -0.77 13.80 -0.61
N LYS A 46 -0.57 13.23 -1.80
CA LYS A 46 -1.63 12.80 -2.70
C LYS A 46 -2.08 11.36 -2.43
N GLY A 47 -1.39 10.64 -1.55
CA GLY A 47 -1.69 9.26 -1.20
C GLY A 47 -1.13 8.24 -2.19
N GLN A 48 -0.08 8.61 -2.92
CA GLN A 48 0.73 7.71 -3.75
C GLN A 48 1.93 7.20 -2.95
N PHE A 49 2.36 5.96 -3.20
CA PHE A 49 3.58 5.42 -2.58
C PHE A 49 4.81 5.74 -3.42
N ASP A 50 5.80 6.43 -2.84
CA ASP A 50 7.10 6.69 -3.47
C ASP A 50 8.12 5.67 -2.97
N VAL A 51 8.52 4.76 -3.87
CA VAL A 51 9.48 3.69 -3.58
C VAL A 51 10.89 4.26 -3.60
N LEU A 52 11.61 4.11 -2.48
CA LEU A 52 13.00 4.54 -2.35
C LEU A 52 13.97 3.43 -2.74
N PHE A 53 13.75 2.23 -2.18
CA PHE A 53 14.53 1.02 -2.46
C PHE A 53 13.71 -0.23 -2.10
N ASN A 54 14.27 -1.41 -2.32
CA ASN A 54 13.65 -2.68 -1.95
C ASN A 54 14.71 -3.54 -1.25
N ILE A 55 14.38 -4.10 -0.09
CA ILE A 55 15.33 -4.82 0.78
C ILE A 55 15.79 -6.17 0.23
N PHE A 56 15.08 -6.74 -0.74
CA PHE A 56 15.41 -8.04 -1.34
C PHE A 56 16.17 -7.91 -2.65
N LYS A 57 16.24 -6.71 -3.24
CA LYS A 57 16.92 -6.47 -4.51
C LYS A 57 18.38 -6.08 -4.27
N ASP A 58 19.27 -6.54 -5.15
CA ASP A 58 20.68 -6.14 -5.14
C ASP A 58 20.85 -4.61 -5.29
N GLY A 59 21.90 -4.03 -4.71
CA GLY A 59 22.16 -2.59 -4.77
C GLY A 59 22.38 -2.02 -6.19
N LYS A 60 22.69 -2.88 -7.17
CA LYS A 60 22.79 -2.50 -8.60
C LYS A 60 21.47 -2.66 -9.36
N ASN A 61 20.39 -3.04 -8.70
CA ASN A 61 19.09 -3.22 -9.33
C ASN A 61 18.63 -1.90 -9.99
N PRO A 62 18.00 -1.94 -11.18
CA PRO A 62 17.49 -0.76 -11.85
C PRO A 62 16.59 0.14 -11.00
N LEU A 63 15.84 -0.42 -10.03
CA LEU A 63 15.04 0.34 -9.06
C LEU A 63 15.88 1.37 -8.31
N HIS A 64 17.09 0.99 -7.90
CA HIS A 64 17.95 1.81 -7.05
C HIS A 64 18.68 2.90 -7.82
N LYS A 65 18.52 3.02 -9.15
CA LYS A 65 19.19 4.06 -9.94
C LYS A 65 18.76 5.48 -9.58
N ARG A 66 17.51 5.67 -9.11
CA ARG A 66 16.94 6.99 -8.81
C ARG A 66 17.47 7.56 -7.50
N HIS A 67 17.45 6.76 -6.43
CA HIS A 67 17.78 7.21 -5.07
C HIS A 67 19.03 6.57 -4.50
N GLY A 68 19.53 5.49 -5.10
CA GLY A 68 20.53 4.61 -4.50
C GLY A 68 19.91 3.66 -3.48
N VAL A 69 20.72 3.29 -2.51
CA VAL A 69 20.33 2.47 -1.34
C VAL A 69 20.94 3.08 -0.07
N PRO A 70 20.42 2.74 1.12
CA PRO A 70 21.01 3.16 2.38
C PRO A 70 22.49 2.79 2.52
N GLN A 71 23.21 3.49 3.41
CA GLN A 71 24.59 3.12 3.73
C GLN A 71 24.65 1.70 4.30
N ASN A 72 25.69 0.94 3.95
CA ASN A 72 25.88 -0.46 4.36
C ASN A 72 24.73 -1.40 3.94
N PHE A 73 23.93 -1.01 2.95
CA PHE A 73 22.83 -1.83 2.45
C PHE A 73 23.32 -3.22 2.04
N LYS A 74 22.67 -4.24 2.61
CA LYS A 74 22.85 -5.64 2.26
C LYS A 74 21.48 -6.21 1.92
N PRO A 75 21.28 -6.70 0.69
CA PRO A 75 20.05 -7.37 0.33
C PRO A 75 19.81 -8.58 1.23
N ILE A 76 18.55 -8.82 1.54
CA ILE A 76 18.12 -9.96 2.32
C ILE A 76 17.78 -11.08 1.36
N ALA A 77 18.11 -12.32 1.74
CA ALA A 77 17.68 -13.48 0.98
C ALA A 77 16.15 -13.53 0.97
N PHE A 78 15.58 -13.45 -0.23
CA PHE A 78 14.15 -13.62 -0.45
C PHE A 78 13.88 -15.06 -0.85
N ARG A 79 12.90 -15.67 -0.20
CA ARG A 79 12.40 -17.00 -0.49
C ARG A 79 10.94 -16.88 -0.84
N GLU A 80 10.57 -17.32 -2.04
CA GLU A 80 9.17 -17.28 -2.47
C GLU A 80 8.27 -18.10 -1.53
N GLU A 81 8.82 -19.14 -0.91
CA GLU A 81 8.11 -19.98 0.06
C GLU A 81 7.70 -19.23 1.34
N ASP A 82 8.34 -18.09 1.64
CA ASP A 82 8.00 -17.27 2.79
C ASP A 82 6.76 -16.40 2.54
N VAL A 83 6.31 -16.28 1.28
CA VAL A 83 5.12 -15.52 0.89
C VAL A 83 3.90 -16.42 0.83
N LYS A 84 2.89 -16.09 1.64
CA LYS A 84 1.58 -16.73 1.60
C LYS A 84 0.67 -15.96 0.66
N SER A 85 0.01 -16.68 -0.22
CA SER A 85 -1.07 -16.16 -1.07
C SER A 85 -2.41 -16.64 -0.53
N ILE A 86 -3.37 -15.74 -0.39
CA ILE A 86 -4.76 -16.08 -0.03
C ILE A 86 -5.67 -15.54 -1.12
N ASP A 87 -6.25 -16.46 -1.88
CA ASP A 87 -7.26 -16.12 -2.88
C ASP A 87 -8.55 -15.68 -2.18
N ASN A 88 -9.24 -14.70 -2.78
CA ASN A 88 -10.48 -14.14 -2.27
C ASN A 88 -10.37 -13.62 -0.82
N ALA A 89 -9.20 -13.13 -0.42
CA ALA A 89 -8.93 -12.55 0.90
C ALA A 89 -9.86 -11.38 1.24
N ILE A 90 -10.33 -10.65 0.21
CA ILE A 90 -11.44 -9.71 0.32
C ILE A 90 -12.46 -10.03 -0.76
N SER A 91 -13.70 -10.28 -0.35
CA SER A 91 -14.81 -10.46 -1.28
C SER A 91 -15.13 -9.18 -2.03
N SER A 92 -15.55 -9.33 -3.28
CA SER A 92 -16.10 -8.25 -4.09
C SER A 92 -17.23 -7.52 -3.37
N GLY A 93 -17.26 -6.21 -3.55
CA GLY A 93 -18.23 -5.32 -2.93
C GLY A 93 -17.60 -4.04 -2.39
N PRO A 94 -18.39 -3.26 -1.65
CA PRO A 94 -17.95 -2.00 -1.09
C PRO A 94 -17.33 -2.15 0.30
N ILE A 95 -16.19 -1.51 0.48
CA ILE A 95 -15.53 -1.22 1.77
C ILE A 95 -15.76 0.26 2.06
N TYR A 96 -16.21 0.60 3.26
CA TYR A 96 -16.50 1.98 3.62
C TYR A 96 -16.26 2.24 5.10
N SER A 97 -16.00 3.51 5.42
CA SER A 97 -15.72 3.98 6.78
C SER A 97 -16.92 3.92 7.71
N HIS A 98 -16.70 4.23 8.99
CA HIS A 98 -17.78 4.44 9.94
C HIS A 98 -18.77 5.53 9.45
N GLY A 99 -20.04 5.42 9.82
CA GLY A 99 -21.08 6.40 9.45
C GLY A 99 -21.65 6.26 8.03
N ILE A 100 -20.99 5.50 7.14
CA ILE A 100 -21.49 5.20 5.80
C ILE A 100 -22.31 3.90 5.84
N LYS A 101 -23.47 3.89 5.17
CA LYS A 101 -24.31 2.72 5.00
C LYS A 101 -24.67 2.54 3.53
N ARG A 102 -24.64 1.30 3.04
CA ARG A 102 -25.15 0.96 1.70
C ARG A 102 -26.68 0.97 1.73
N ILE A 103 -27.30 1.66 0.78
CA ILE A 103 -28.74 1.58 0.55
C ILE A 103 -29.02 0.31 -0.28
N PRO A 104 -29.87 -0.62 0.21
CA PRO A 104 -30.23 -1.80 -0.54
C PRO A 104 -30.99 -1.42 -1.82
N GLN A 105 -30.58 -1.96 -2.96
CA GLN A 105 -31.33 -1.82 -4.21
C GLN A 105 -32.23 -3.03 -4.44
N ARG A 106 -33.42 -2.79 -5.01
CA ARG A 106 -34.45 -3.81 -5.22
C ARG A 106 -34.44 -4.47 -6.60
N ASP A 107 -33.68 -3.94 -7.57
CA ASP A 107 -33.67 -4.41 -8.96
C ASP A 107 -32.28 -4.90 -9.40
N GLU A 108 -32.20 -6.16 -9.83
CA GLU A 108 -30.95 -6.90 -10.11
C GLU A 108 -30.44 -6.83 -11.56
N ILE A 109 -31.04 -6.00 -12.44
CA ILE A 109 -30.85 -6.15 -13.91
C ILE A 109 -29.88 -5.11 -14.51
N SER A 110 -28.96 -4.51 -13.74
CA SER A 110 -27.99 -3.53 -14.28
C SER A 110 -26.61 -3.65 -13.61
N PRO A 111 -25.51 -3.16 -14.22
CA PRO A 111 -24.18 -3.22 -13.59
C PRO A 111 -24.24 -2.62 -12.18
N ALA A 112 -23.53 -3.25 -11.23
CA ALA A 112 -23.64 -2.98 -9.79
C ALA A 112 -23.70 -1.46 -9.48
N LYS A 113 -24.92 -0.96 -9.25
CA LYS A 113 -25.16 0.43 -8.87
C LYS A 113 -25.10 0.48 -7.35
N TYR A 114 -24.13 1.21 -6.82
CA TYR A 114 -23.98 1.41 -5.40
C TYR A 114 -24.54 2.77 -5.02
N GLU A 115 -25.38 2.78 -3.99
CA GLU A 115 -25.89 3.99 -3.38
C GLU A 115 -25.57 3.94 -1.89
N PHE A 116 -25.12 5.08 -1.36
CA PHE A 116 -24.65 5.20 0.01
C PHE A 116 -25.28 6.42 0.66
N ASP A 117 -25.61 6.27 1.94
CA ASP A 117 -26.00 7.35 2.82
C ASP A 117 -24.94 7.51 3.91
N THR A 118 -24.75 8.72 4.42
CA THR A 118 -23.77 9.02 5.45
C THR A 118 -24.34 9.88 6.56
N SER A 119 -24.05 9.50 7.81
CA SER A 119 -24.37 10.28 9.00
C SER A 119 -23.18 11.12 9.49
N THR A 120 -22.07 11.15 8.75
CA THR A 120 -20.83 11.85 9.14
C THR A 120 -20.48 12.92 8.11
N PRO A 121 -19.84 14.03 8.51
CA PRO A 121 -19.45 15.09 7.57
C PRO A 121 -18.30 14.67 6.64
N ALA A 122 -17.57 13.61 7.01
CA ALA A 122 -16.46 13.09 6.25
C ALA A 122 -16.45 11.56 6.25
N GLY A 123 -15.84 10.98 5.23
CA GLY A 123 -15.78 9.53 5.08
C GLY A 123 -15.01 9.08 3.83
N ALA A 124 -14.86 7.78 3.71
CA ALA A 124 -14.16 7.15 2.59
C ALA A 124 -14.80 5.81 2.22
N LEU A 125 -14.75 5.50 0.93
CA LEU A 125 -15.23 4.24 0.37
C LEU A 125 -14.33 3.74 -0.76
N LEU A 126 -14.27 2.42 -0.88
CA LEU A 126 -13.55 1.67 -1.90
C LEU A 126 -14.50 0.57 -2.41
N ILE A 127 -14.75 0.53 -3.70
CA ILE A 127 -15.56 -0.49 -4.35
C ILE A 127 -14.62 -1.43 -5.09
N LEU A 128 -14.74 -2.72 -4.80
CA LEU A 128 -13.99 -3.80 -5.42
C LEU A 128 -14.95 -4.63 -6.27
N PRO A 129 -14.98 -4.47 -7.60
CA PRO A 129 -15.88 -5.24 -8.47
C PRO A 129 -15.55 -6.74 -8.54
N ARG A 130 -14.38 -7.14 -8.04
CA ARG A 130 -13.87 -8.51 -8.05
C ARG A 130 -13.20 -8.80 -6.72
N ASP A 131 -13.18 -10.08 -6.38
CA ASP A 131 -12.47 -10.58 -5.20
C ASP A 131 -10.97 -10.26 -5.32
N VAL A 132 -10.34 -10.05 -4.17
CA VAL A 132 -8.95 -9.61 -4.07
C VAL A 132 -8.10 -10.70 -3.46
N THR A 133 -7.01 -11.03 -4.15
CA THR A 133 -5.95 -11.91 -3.61
C THR A 133 -5.01 -11.08 -2.74
N SER A 134 -4.65 -11.62 -1.58
CA SER A 134 -3.59 -11.07 -0.73
C SER A 134 -2.30 -11.86 -0.88
N PHE A 135 -1.18 -11.16 -0.74
CA PHE A 135 0.16 -11.72 -0.67
C PHE A 135 0.83 -11.18 0.59
N GLU A 136 1.26 -12.05 1.48
CA GLU A 136 1.80 -11.66 2.78
C GLU A 136 3.09 -12.44 3.07
N LEU A 137 4.16 -11.70 3.35
CA LEU A 137 5.40 -12.27 3.86
C LEU A 137 5.14 -12.78 5.27
N SER A 138 5.47 -14.04 5.53
CA SER A 138 5.46 -14.61 6.87
C SER A 138 6.63 -14.00 7.65
N PRO A 139 6.38 -13.04 8.57
CA PRO A 139 7.47 -12.35 9.23
C PRO A 139 8.09 -13.32 10.25
N SER A 140 9.36 -13.67 10.05
CA SER A 140 10.13 -14.31 11.12
C SER A 140 10.57 -13.26 12.13
N GLU A 141 10.84 -13.66 13.38
CA GLU A 141 11.43 -12.75 14.38
C GLU A 141 12.75 -12.14 13.86
N GLN A 142 13.54 -12.92 13.12
CA GLN A 142 14.77 -12.46 12.47
C GLN A 142 14.51 -11.32 11.46
N PHE A 143 13.43 -11.42 10.69
CA PHE A 143 13.04 -10.36 9.76
C PHE A 143 12.69 -9.07 10.51
N ARG A 144 11.91 -9.18 11.59
CA ARG A 144 11.52 -8.03 12.40
C ARG A 144 12.73 -7.37 13.07
N GLU A 145 13.60 -8.18 13.67
CA GLU A 145 14.84 -7.70 14.28
C GLU A 145 15.71 -6.98 13.26
N MET A 146 15.93 -7.56 12.08
CA MET A 146 16.69 -6.91 11.01
C MET A 146 16.09 -5.55 10.62
N ALA A 147 14.76 -5.49 10.44
CA ALA A 147 14.09 -4.25 10.06
C ALA A 147 14.28 -3.18 11.14
N MET A 148 14.19 -3.56 12.42
CA MET A 148 14.44 -2.67 13.55
C MET A 148 15.89 -2.18 13.60
N HIS A 149 16.87 -3.06 13.40
CA HIS A 149 18.29 -2.69 13.38
C HIS A 149 18.61 -1.74 12.22
N SER A 150 17.93 -1.89 11.08
CA SER A 150 18.15 -1.07 9.88
C SER A 150 17.29 0.20 9.85
N ALA A 151 16.29 0.32 10.72
CA ALA A 151 15.28 1.38 10.67
C ALA A 151 15.89 2.79 10.71
N LEU A 152 16.93 3.00 11.52
CA LEU A 152 17.58 4.30 11.63
C LEU A 152 18.30 4.68 10.33
N ASP A 153 19.03 3.74 9.73
CA ASP A 153 19.73 3.95 8.46
C ASP A 153 18.75 4.22 7.33
N TRP A 154 17.63 3.48 7.28
CA TRP A 154 16.58 3.70 6.30
C TRP A 154 15.91 5.07 6.47
N CYS A 155 15.65 5.49 7.73
CA CYS A 155 15.11 6.82 8.01
C CYS A 155 16.07 7.93 7.58
N ASN A 156 17.37 7.77 7.84
CA ASN A 156 18.40 8.74 7.46
C ASN A 156 18.55 8.81 5.93
N PHE A 157 18.52 7.66 5.25
CA PHE A 157 18.53 7.59 3.79
C PHE A 157 17.30 8.27 3.18
N ALA A 158 16.10 8.01 3.72
CA ALA A 158 14.88 8.66 3.25
C ALA A 158 14.96 10.20 3.39
N LYS A 159 15.44 10.70 4.53
CA LYS A 159 15.69 12.14 4.75
C LYS A 159 16.63 12.74 3.69
N GLN A 160 17.71 12.03 3.36
CA GLN A 160 18.64 12.45 2.30
C GLN A 160 17.96 12.50 0.93
N CYS A 161 17.14 11.51 0.58
CA CYS A 161 16.41 11.46 -0.69
C CYS A 161 15.45 12.65 -0.88
N TYR A 162 14.88 13.18 0.20
CA TYR A 162 13.98 14.34 0.17
C TYR A 162 14.67 15.67 0.53
N GLY A 163 16.01 15.71 0.57
CA GLY A 163 16.79 16.94 0.68
C GLY A 163 16.76 17.64 2.04
N GLY A 164 16.47 16.95 3.15
CA GLY A 164 16.27 17.64 4.44
C GLY A 164 16.51 16.82 5.72
N ARG A 165 16.60 17.53 6.86
CA ARG A 165 16.90 16.95 8.20
C ARG A 165 15.71 16.21 8.85
N HIS A 166 14.48 16.47 8.39
CA HIS A 166 13.25 15.92 8.96
C HIS A 166 12.39 15.27 7.87
N LEU A 167 11.92 14.05 8.13
CA LEU A 167 10.96 13.37 7.28
C LEU A 167 9.57 13.72 7.82
N ASP A 168 8.78 14.47 7.08
CA ASP A 168 7.40 14.84 7.43
C ASP A 168 6.40 13.68 7.31
N ARG A 169 6.90 12.50 6.95
CA ARG A 169 6.13 11.31 6.59
C ARG A 169 6.64 10.10 7.37
N SER A 170 5.76 9.14 7.56
CA SER A 170 6.15 7.83 8.02
C SER A 170 6.88 7.07 6.91
N LEU A 171 7.91 6.33 7.31
CA LEU A 171 8.55 5.35 6.44
C LEU A 171 7.81 4.03 6.57
N TYR A 172 7.55 3.39 5.44
CA TYR A 172 6.83 2.12 5.36
C TYR A 172 7.73 1.07 4.72
N LEU A 173 7.61 -0.15 5.22
CA LEU A 173 8.12 -1.37 4.60
C LEU A 173 6.93 -2.23 4.20
N ILE A 174 6.83 -2.59 2.92
CA ILE A 174 5.76 -3.45 2.42
C ILE A 174 6.08 -4.90 2.77
N THR A 175 5.37 -5.44 3.74
CA THR A 175 5.45 -6.88 4.10
C THR A 175 4.35 -7.70 3.45
N GLY A 176 3.39 -7.06 2.79
CA GLY A 176 2.29 -7.72 2.10
C GLY A 176 1.41 -6.70 1.40
N PHE A 177 0.51 -7.18 0.55
CA PHE A 177 -0.42 -6.31 -0.17
C PHE A 177 -1.70 -7.04 -0.57
N TYR A 178 -2.72 -6.22 -0.82
CA TYR A 178 -3.97 -6.58 -1.46
C TYR A 178 -4.00 -5.89 -2.82
N LYS A 179 -4.10 -6.65 -3.92
CA LYS A 179 -4.12 -6.09 -5.28
C LYS A 179 -5.39 -6.47 -6.02
N SER A 180 -6.05 -5.47 -6.58
CA SER A 180 -7.18 -5.65 -7.48
C SER A 180 -6.86 -5.11 -8.86
N ARG A 181 -7.43 -5.73 -9.90
CA ARG A 181 -7.33 -5.24 -11.29
C ARG A 181 -8.33 -4.12 -11.60
N SER A 182 -9.35 -3.95 -10.76
CA SER A 182 -10.43 -2.99 -10.95
C SER A 182 -10.92 -2.50 -9.59
N TRP A 183 -11.12 -1.20 -9.44
CA TRP A 183 -11.45 -0.57 -8.17
C TRP A 183 -12.05 0.81 -8.44
N SER A 184 -12.82 1.34 -7.51
CA SER A 184 -13.27 2.72 -7.52
C SER A 184 -13.22 3.26 -6.10
N LEU A 185 -12.69 4.45 -5.93
CA LEU A 185 -12.52 5.06 -4.60
C LEU A 185 -13.21 6.42 -4.56
N ALA A 186 -13.72 6.76 -3.38
CA ALA A 186 -14.19 8.11 -3.11
C ALA A 186 -13.88 8.49 -1.65
N SER A 187 -13.75 9.78 -1.42
CA SER A 187 -13.67 10.35 -0.08
C SER A 187 -14.25 11.75 -0.09
N PHE A 188 -14.87 12.15 1.01
CA PHE A 188 -15.45 13.47 1.17
C PHE A 188 -15.10 14.01 2.57
N ASP A 189 -15.10 15.33 2.68
CA ASP A 189 -14.86 16.10 3.90
C ASP A 189 -15.60 17.43 3.69
N ASN A 190 -16.82 17.51 4.22
CA ASN A 190 -17.76 18.61 4.02
C ASN A 190 -17.63 19.69 5.08
#